data_AF-A0A0F7SCX0-F1
#
_entry.id   AF-A0A0F7SCX0-F1
#
_cell.length_a   1.000
_cell.length_b   1.000
_cell.length_c   1.000
_cell.angle_alpha   90.00
_cell.angle_beta   90.00
_cell.angle_gamma   90.00
#
_symmetry.space_group_name_H-M   'P 1'
#
loop_
_entity.id
_entity.type
_entity.pdbx_description
1 polymer ?
#
loop_
_entity_poly.entity_id
_entity_poly.type
_entity_poly.pdbx_seq_one_letter_code
_entity_poly.pdbx_strand_id
1 'polypeptide(L)'
;MPDGAGVEDVVDEPIDAWKSKTDRIQVQGSTEEQKRILYTGIFHASQYPAEHAEPIPYSDGSIKGVTLPATLRHGQEDKHKYHYYSGYTDSVHKIKQGLQRYQSWSLWDIYRAQWNLLVLFEPQRVVVMVRSLLDIYDESGFLPMWSTLAETNIMISTHADSLIAEAAVKGVSGFDMNKAWEAVRKDGTIPPEREFELRYEDREEYTPLEVHAGLTFYNQSGYVPLDGWPESTSRTLDYAYDDHAIAVFADLLDKNEEADFFHNRSKNYRHVFDHDQGLMAPRLKNGNFLVQPLPNPRGRREGFTEGNSFDYSFDVVQD
;
A
#
# COMPACT_ATOMS: atom_id res chain seq x y z
N MET A 1 -7.15 29.83 13.91
CA MET A 1 -6.97 29.34 15.29
C MET A 1 -8.31 28.82 15.74
N PRO A 2 -8.39 27.63 16.37
CA PRO A 2 -9.64 27.18 16.98
C PRO A 2 -10.20 28.26 17.91
N ASP A 3 -11.52 28.42 17.94
CA ASP A 3 -12.15 29.43 18.79
C ASP A 3 -11.73 29.22 20.25
N GLY A 4 -11.16 30.26 20.86
CA GLY A 4 -10.72 30.25 22.26
C GLY A 4 -9.32 29.70 22.54
N ALA A 5 -8.54 29.30 21.52
CA ALA A 5 -7.14 28.88 21.71
C ALA A 5 -6.16 30.06 21.54
N GLY A 6 -5.14 30.14 22.41
CA GLY A 6 -4.01 31.06 22.25
C GLY A 6 -3.08 30.62 21.11
N VAL A 7 -2.21 31.53 20.65
CA VAL A 7 -1.18 31.18 19.66
C VAL A 7 -0.20 30.15 20.24
N GLU A 8 0.09 30.29 21.53
CA GLU A 8 0.92 29.39 22.31
C GLU A 8 0.36 27.97 22.28
N ASP A 9 -0.96 27.80 22.53
CA ASP A 9 -1.61 26.48 22.48
C ASP A 9 -1.50 25.84 21.08
N VAL A 10 -1.64 26.63 20.02
CA VAL A 10 -1.55 26.17 18.63
C VAL A 10 -0.12 25.75 18.25
N VAL A 11 0.90 26.21 18.97
CA VAL A 11 2.31 25.87 18.74
C VAL A 11 2.75 24.72 19.64
N ASP A 12 2.44 24.78 20.93
CA ASP A 12 2.92 23.80 21.92
C ASP A 12 2.25 22.44 21.75
N GLU A 13 0.96 22.41 21.37
CA GLU A 13 0.22 21.16 21.21
C GLU A 13 0.76 20.27 20.07
N PRO A 14 1.03 20.78 18.85
CA PRO A 14 1.74 19.99 17.83
C PRO A 14 3.16 19.59 18.25
N ILE A 15 3.88 20.45 18.99
CA ILE A 15 5.23 20.11 19.49
C ILE A 15 5.16 18.89 20.40
N ASP A 16 4.22 18.86 21.35
CA ASP A 16 4.07 17.73 22.26
C ASP A 16 3.55 16.48 21.56
N ALA A 17 2.64 16.63 20.59
CA ALA A 17 2.23 15.53 19.72
C ALA A 17 3.42 14.93 18.97
N TRP A 18 4.33 15.76 18.43
CA TRP A 18 5.55 15.30 17.76
C TRP A 18 6.53 14.62 18.71
N LYS A 19 6.78 15.20 19.89
CA LYS A 19 7.64 14.58 20.92
C LYS A 19 7.16 13.18 21.27
N SER A 20 5.85 12.97 21.44
CA SER A 20 5.30 11.65 21.75
C SER A 20 5.57 10.57 20.69
N LYS A 21 5.87 10.98 19.45
CA LYS A 21 6.27 10.10 18.36
C LYS A 21 7.79 9.97 18.27
N THR A 22 8.53 11.07 18.29
CA THR A 22 9.99 11.08 18.14
C THR A 22 10.71 10.49 19.34
N ASP A 23 10.16 10.66 20.56
CA ASP A 23 10.77 10.18 21.80
C ASP A 23 10.69 8.65 21.95
N ARG A 24 9.98 7.96 21.04
CA ARG A 24 9.99 6.49 20.94
C ARG A 24 11.35 5.94 20.53
N ILE A 25 12.21 6.77 19.92
CA ILE A 25 13.57 6.42 19.53
C ILE A 25 14.52 7.43 20.16
N GLN A 26 15.36 6.97 21.09
CA GLN A 26 16.37 7.81 21.74
C GLN A 26 17.77 7.34 21.35
N VAL A 27 18.56 8.24 20.75
CA VAL A 27 19.92 7.93 20.28
C VAL A 27 20.96 8.59 21.19
N GLN A 28 21.96 7.80 21.61
CA GLN A 28 23.11 8.24 22.41
C GLN A 28 24.40 8.13 21.60
N GLY A 29 25.38 8.98 21.90
CA GLY A 29 26.71 8.95 21.23
C GLY A 29 26.75 9.48 19.80
N SER A 30 25.64 10.04 19.28
CA SER A 30 25.55 10.61 17.94
C SER A 30 25.81 12.12 17.90
N THR A 31 26.27 12.62 16.74
CA THR A 31 26.39 14.07 16.48
C THR A 31 25.01 14.70 16.29
N GLU A 32 24.93 16.03 16.41
CA GLU A 32 23.69 16.78 16.14
C GLU A 32 23.23 16.66 14.68
N GLU A 33 24.17 16.51 13.74
CA GLU A 33 23.86 16.28 12.33
C GLU A 33 23.20 14.91 12.12
N GLN A 34 23.75 13.85 12.72
CA GLN A 34 23.18 12.51 12.66
C GLN A 34 21.77 12.47 13.28
N LYS A 35 21.57 13.13 14.42
CA LYS A 35 20.25 13.27 15.04
C LYS A 35 19.27 13.97 14.10
N ARG A 36 19.70 15.06 13.46
CA ARG A 36 18.85 15.81 12.52
C ARG A 36 18.40 14.91 11.36
N ILE A 37 19.32 14.18 10.73
CA ILE A 37 18.98 13.25 9.63
C ILE A 37 17.94 12.23 10.10
N LEU A 38 18.19 11.58 11.25
CA LEU A 38 17.29 10.56 11.78
C LEU A 38 15.90 11.10 12.10
N TYR A 39 15.81 12.17 12.91
CA TYR A 39 14.51 12.70 13.33
C TYR A 39 13.74 13.37 12.18
N THR A 40 14.43 13.95 11.19
CA THR A 40 13.80 14.40 9.95
C THR A 40 13.24 13.22 9.15
N GLY A 41 13.97 12.10 9.06
CA GLY A 41 13.46 10.87 8.44
C GLY A 41 12.21 10.33 9.14
N ILE A 42 12.22 10.25 10.48
CA ILE A 42 11.06 9.81 11.28
C ILE A 42 9.87 10.75 11.06
N PHE A 43 10.11 12.07 11.03
CA PHE A 43 9.08 13.06 10.74
C PHE A 43 8.40 12.78 9.38
N HIS A 44 9.18 12.55 8.32
CA HIS A 44 8.64 12.26 6.98
C HIS A 44 7.88 10.93 6.93
N ALA A 45 8.46 9.86 7.49
CA ALA A 45 7.83 8.53 7.53
C ALA A 45 6.53 8.51 8.35
N SER A 46 6.33 9.49 9.24
CA SER A 46 5.14 9.60 10.08
C SER A 46 4.01 10.41 9.45
N GLN A 47 4.22 11.12 8.34
CA GLN A 47 3.19 11.97 7.71
C GLN A 47 2.12 11.13 7.00
N TYR A 48 2.55 10.12 6.24
CA TYR A 48 1.70 9.37 5.34
C TYR A 48 1.52 7.90 5.79
N PRO A 49 0.46 7.21 5.33
CA PRO A 49 -0.77 7.80 4.79
C PRO A 49 -1.39 8.79 5.78
N ALA A 50 -2.14 9.77 5.26
CA ALA A 50 -2.69 10.88 6.02
C ALA A 50 -4.08 10.55 6.57
N GLU A 51 -4.41 11.09 7.74
CA GLU A 51 -5.76 11.04 8.29
C GLU A 51 -6.74 11.77 7.36
N HIS A 52 -7.94 11.21 7.21
CA HIS A 52 -8.97 11.69 6.29
C HIS A 52 -10.32 11.90 6.96
N ALA A 53 -10.57 11.23 8.10
CA ALA A 53 -11.88 11.32 8.73
C ALA A 53 -12.01 12.64 9.48
N GLU A 54 -13.16 13.27 9.32
CA GLU A 54 -13.53 14.49 10.00
C GLU A 54 -14.61 14.22 11.06
N PRO A 55 -14.54 14.89 12.21
CA PRO A 55 -15.56 14.80 13.23
C PRO A 55 -16.83 15.49 12.72
N ILE A 56 -17.99 14.85 12.89
CA ILE A 56 -19.24 15.56 12.62
C ILE A 56 -19.56 16.55 13.74
N PRO A 57 -19.83 17.83 13.41
CA PRO A 57 -20.18 18.83 14.41
C PRO A 57 -21.48 18.48 15.15
N TYR A 58 -22.39 17.69 14.55
CA TYR A 58 -23.72 17.44 15.10
C TYR A 58 -24.01 15.95 15.19
N SER A 59 -23.77 15.35 16.35
CA SER A 59 -24.01 13.92 16.60
C SER A 59 -25.48 13.49 16.50
N ASP A 60 -26.41 14.45 16.40
CA ASP A 60 -27.87 14.27 16.30
C ASP A 60 -28.47 14.75 14.95
N GLY A 61 -27.66 15.23 14.00
CA GLY A 61 -28.15 15.75 12.72
C GLY A 61 -28.83 17.13 12.80
N SER A 62 -28.76 17.82 13.93
CA SER A 62 -29.32 19.17 14.09
C SER A 62 -28.29 20.25 13.76
N ILE A 63 -28.63 21.19 12.89
CA ILE A 63 -27.77 22.35 12.54
C ILE A 63 -27.81 23.43 13.66
N LYS A 64 -28.27 23.08 14.87
CA LYS A 64 -28.68 24.01 15.93
C LYS A 64 -28.14 23.67 17.33
N GLY A 65 -27.14 22.79 17.43
CA GLY A 65 -26.41 22.54 18.68
C GLY A 65 -25.12 23.35 18.75
N VAL A 66 -24.79 23.94 19.90
CA VAL A 66 -23.40 24.35 20.17
C VAL A 66 -22.71 23.10 20.71
N THR A 67 -22.20 22.28 19.82
CA THR A 67 -21.29 21.19 20.19
C THR A 67 -19.90 21.79 20.35
N LEU A 68 -19.18 21.42 21.40
CA LEU A 68 -17.77 21.81 21.53
C LEU A 68 -17.02 21.31 20.28
N PRO A 69 -16.06 22.08 19.73
CA PRO A 69 -15.23 21.61 18.62
C PRO A 69 -14.61 20.26 18.96
N ALA A 70 -14.40 19.43 17.96
CA ALA A 70 -13.65 18.19 18.15
C ALA A 70 -12.30 18.48 18.80
N THR A 71 -11.98 17.69 19.81
CA THR A 71 -10.79 17.86 20.63
C THR A 71 -9.77 16.80 20.27
N LEU A 72 -9.45 16.62 18.97
CA LEU A 72 -8.24 15.88 18.54
C LEU A 72 -6.98 16.62 19.00
N ARG A 73 -6.86 16.77 20.31
CA ARG A 73 -5.81 17.44 21.01
C ARG A 73 -4.96 16.41 21.68
N HIS A 74 -3.65 16.66 21.70
CA HIS A 74 -2.71 15.73 22.29
C HIS A 74 -3.08 15.43 23.76
N GLY A 75 -3.26 14.15 24.08
CA GLY A 75 -3.58 13.70 25.43
C GLY A 75 -5.04 13.91 25.88
N GLN A 76 -5.96 14.31 25.00
CA GLN A 76 -7.38 14.46 25.33
C GLN A 76 -8.26 13.37 24.68
N GLU A 77 -9.27 12.92 25.41
CA GLU A 77 -10.26 11.96 24.90
C GLU A 77 -11.23 12.68 23.95
N ASP A 78 -11.40 12.14 22.73
CA ASP A 78 -12.39 12.61 21.78
C ASP A 78 -13.63 11.71 21.76
N LYS A 79 -14.82 12.30 21.94
CA LYS A 79 -16.12 11.61 21.99
C LYS A 79 -16.96 11.81 20.72
N HIS A 80 -16.42 12.49 19.71
CA HIS A 80 -17.14 12.75 18.47
C HIS A 80 -17.29 11.48 17.62
N LYS A 81 -18.31 11.50 16.77
CA LYS A 81 -18.44 10.54 15.67
C LYS A 81 -17.67 11.07 14.49
N TYR A 82 -17.02 10.18 13.76
CA TYR A 82 -16.17 10.52 12.63
C TYR A 82 -16.75 9.98 11.33
N HIS A 83 -16.74 10.82 10.31
CA HIS A 83 -17.16 10.49 8.94
C HIS A 83 -16.03 10.79 7.96
N TYR A 84 -16.10 10.22 6.76
CA TYR A 84 -15.17 10.51 5.69
C TYR A 84 -15.91 10.51 4.35
N TYR A 85 -15.39 11.25 3.37
CA TYR A 85 -15.89 11.16 2.00
C TYR A 85 -15.12 10.04 1.27
N SER A 86 -15.84 9.15 0.60
CA SER A 86 -15.23 8.10 -0.22
C SER A 86 -15.32 8.49 -1.68
N GLY A 87 -14.18 8.70 -2.34
CA GLY A 87 -14.14 8.93 -3.78
C GLY A 87 -14.52 7.69 -4.61
N TYR A 88 -14.46 6.50 -4.02
CA TYR A 88 -14.88 5.25 -4.68
C TYR A 88 -16.40 5.15 -4.85
N THR A 89 -17.16 5.72 -3.90
CA THR A 89 -18.63 5.65 -3.88
C THR A 89 -19.31 7.00 -4.11
N ASP A 90 -18.52 8.07 -4.23
CA ASP A 90 -18.99 9.46 -4.29
C ASP A 90 -20.00 9.81 -3.17
N SER A 91 -19.68 9.40 -1.94
CA SER A 91 -20.59 9.59 -0.80
C SER A 91 -19.87 9.66 0.55
N VAL A 92 -20.57 10.16 1.58
CA VAL A 92 -20.05 10.27 2.95
C VAL A 92 -20.37 9.00 3.74
N HIS A 93 -19.34 8.40 4.33
CA HIS A 93 -19.40 7.19 5.14
C HIS A 93 -19.11 7.46 6.61
N LYS A 94 -19.52 6.54 7.47
CA LYS A 94 -19.24 6.58 8.90
C LYS A 94 -18.07 5.66 9.24
N ILE A 95 -17.18 6.11 10.11
CA ILE A 95 -16.15 5.23 10.67
C ILE A 95 -16.81 4.12 11.47
N LYS A 96 -16.58 2.87 11.07
CA LYS A 96 -17.14 1.67 11.73
C LYS A 96 -16.44 1.40 13.06
N GLN A 97 -15.13 1.59 13.12
CA GLN A 97 -14.29 1.32 14.29
C GLN A 97 -13.11 2.30 14.39
N GLY A 98 -12.88 2.84 15.59
CA GLY A 98 -11.85 3.87 15.81
C GLY A 98 -12.34 5.27 15.45
N LEU A 99 -11.39 6.17 15.20
CA LEU A 99 -11.68 7.58 14.90
C LEU A 99 -11.32 7.97 13.47
N GLN A 100 -10.48 7.19 12.79
CA GLN A 100 -9.81 7.65 11.58
C GLN A 100 -9.92 6.69 10.41
N ARG A 101 -9.88 7.29 9.22
CA ARG A 101 -9.69 6.67 7.91
C ARG A 101 -8.43 7.26 7.31
N TYR A 102 -7.64 6.45 6.62
CA TYR A 102 -6.38 6.88 6.01
C TYR A 102 -6.50 7.04 4.48
N GLN A 103 -5.84 8.06 3.92
CA GLN A 103 -5.76 8.34 2.48
C GLN A 103 -4.33 8.67 2.03
N SER A 104 -4.14 8.97 0.75
CA SER A 104 -2.83 9.31 0.16
C SER A 104 -1.85 8.15 0.31
N TRP A 105 -2.30 6.99 -0.14
CA TRP A 105 -1.56 5.75 -0.13
C TRP A 105 -0.63 5.70 -1.33
N SER A 106 0.65 5.38 -1.11
CA SER A 106 1.56 4.94 -2.17
C SER A 106 2.09 3.56 -1.77
N LEU A 107 1.33 2.50 -2.07
CA LEU A 107 1.62 1.19 -1.49
C LEU A 107 2.87 0.56 -2.08
N TRP A 108 3.10 0.76 -3.38
CA TRP A 108 4.36 0.39 -4.03
C TRP A 108 5.55 1.03 -3.30
N ASP A 109 5.47 2.28 -2.83
CA ASP A 109 6.61 2.88 -2.11
C ASP A 109 6.75 2.37 -0.67
N ILE A 110 5.65 2.37 0.11
CA ILE A 110 5.75 2.28 1.57
C ILE A 110 5.98 0.87 2.12
N TYR A 111 5.69 -0.19 1.34
CA TYR A 111 5.86 -1.58 1.82
C TYR A 111 7.31 -1.91 2.18
N ARG A 112 8.26 -1.29 1.48
CA ARG A 112 9.69 -1.61 1.57
C ARG A 112 10.32 -1.29 2.93
N ALA A 113 9.94 -0.17 3.55
CA ALA A 113 10.60 0.29 4.77
C ALA A 113 9.70 1.10 5.72
N GLN A 114 8.86 1.99 5.18
CA GLN A 114 8.01 2.85 6.01
C GLN A 114 6.98 2.03 6.79
N TRP A 115 6.34 1.05 6.15
CA TRP A 115 5.38 0.18 6.83
C TRP A 115 6.01 -0.57 8.00
N ASN A 116 7.20 -1.13 7.76
CA ASN A 116 8.03 -1.78 8.76
C ASN A 116 8.30 -0.89 10.00
N LEU A 117 8.68 0.38 9.76
CA LEU A 117 8.87 1.37 10.82
C LEU A 117 7.56 1.59 11.62
N LEU A 118 6.42 1.72 10.93
CA LEU A 118 5.13 1.94 11.58
C LEU A 118 4.68 0.71 12.39
N VAL A 119 4.93 -0.51 11.92
CA VAL A 119 4.62 -1.72 12.71
C VAL A 119 5.42 -1.76 14.01
N LEU A 120 6.71 -1.39 13.97
CA LEU A 120 7.58 -1.40 15.14
C LEU A 120 7.22 -0.32 16.16
N PHE A 121 6.95 0.90 15.69
CA PHE A 121 6.85 2.07 16.57
C PHE A 121 5.43 2.61 16.72
N GLU A 122 4.51 2.31 15.81
CA GLU A 122 3.13 2.80 15.79
C GLU A 122 2.08 1.68 15.53
N PRO A 123 2.15 0.48 16.15
CA PRO A 123 1.31 -0.65 15.77
C PRO A 123 -0.20 -0.37 15.89
N GLN A 124 -0.61 0.47 16.85
CA GLN A 124 -2.02 0.88 16.98
C GLN A 124 -2.49 1.74 15.80
N ARG A 125 -1.59 2.54 15.22
CA ARG A 125 -1.87 3.30 14.00
C ARG A 125 -2.01 2.36 12.80
N VAL A 126 -1.14 1.36 12.73
CA VAL A 126 -1.20 0.30 11.70
C VAL A 126 -2.55 -0.43 11.72
N VAL A 127 -3.13 -0.73 12.89
CA VAL A 127 -4.49 -1.33 12.96
C VAL A 127 -5.53 -0.47 12.24
N VAL A 128 -5.50 0.84 12.46
CA VAL A 128 -6.45 1.77 11.83
C VAL A 128 -6.17 1.92 10.33
N MET A 129 -4.90 1.87 9.93
CA MET A 129 -4.48 1.83 8.52
C MET A 129 -4.97 0.57 7.81
N VAL A 130 -4.84 -0.62 8.41
CA VAL A 130 -5.37 -1.87 7.83
C VAL A 130 -6.89 -1.82 7.72
N ARG A 131 -7.60 -1.39 8.78
CA ARG A 131 -9.06 -1.18 8.70
C ARG A 131 -9.45 -0.24 7.55
N SER A 132 -8.66 0.81 7.32
CA SER A 132 -8.88 1.75 6.21
C SER A 132 -8.73 1.07 4.84
N LEU A 133 -7.74 0.19 4.66
CA LEU A 133 -7.60 -0.61 3.44
C LEU A 133 -8.80 -1.55 3.24
N LEU A 134 -9.30 -2.16 4.31
CA LEU A 134 -10.48 -3.03 4.25
C LEU A 134 -11.78 -2.26 3.97
N ASP A 135 -11.88 -1.01 4.42
CA ASP A 135 -12.98 -0.11 4.03
C ASP A 135 -12.88 0.26 2.54
N ILE A 136 -11.67 0.49 1.99
CA ILE A 136 -11.49 0.64 0.53
C ILE A 136 -11.99 -0.60 -0.19
N TYR A 137 -11.60 -1.78 0.27
CA TYR A 137 -12.03 -3.04 -0.32
C TYR A 137 -13.56 -3.20 -0.33
N ASP A 138 -14.25 -2.84 0.76
CA ASP A 138 -15.72 -2.84 0.82
C ASP A 138 -16.34 -1.86 -0.22
N GLU A 139 -15.66 -0.74 -0.49
CA GLU A 139 -16.15 0.36 -1.33
C GLU A 139 -15.85 0.17 -2.83
N SER A 140 -14.68 -0.36 -3.17
CA SER A 140 -14.16 -0.46 -4.53
C SER A 140 -14.19 -1.90 -5.07
N GLY A 141 -14.21 -2.89 -4.16
CA GLY A 141 -14.10 -4.30 -4.46
C GLY A 141 -12.67 -4.84 -4.52
N PHE A 142 -11.61 -4.04 -4.47
CA PHE A 142 -10.20 -4.49 -4.45
C PHE A 142 -9.39 -3.63 -3.48
N LEU A 143 -8.23 -4.10 -3.01
CA LEU A 143 -7.35 -3.20 -2.26
C LEU A 143 -6.74 -2.17 -3.24
N PRO A 144 -6.43 -0.95 -2.75
CA PRO A 144 -5.87 0.08 -3.62
C PRO A 144 -4.42 -0.22 -3.97
N MET A 145 -3.91 0.46 -5.01
CA MET A 145 -2.48 0.50 -5.34
C MET A 145 -1.89 1.85 -4.91
N TRP A 146 -2.46 2.93 -5.45
CA TRP A 146 -2.07 4.29 -5.14
C TRP A 146 -3.33 5.16 -5.01
N SER A 147 -3.90 5.21 -3.80
CA SER A 147 -5.18 5.86 -3.55
C SER A 147 -5.04 7.28 -3.01
N THR A 148 -5.55 8.26 -3.75
CA THR A 148 -5.71 9.66 -3.34
C THR A 148 -7.17 10.05 -3.51
N LEU A 149 -7.97 9.94 -2.44
CA LEU A 149 -9.46 9.97 -2.43
C LEU A 149 -10.13 8.80 -3.17
N ALA A 150 -9.60 8.40 -4.32
CA ALA A 150 -9.94 7.22 -5.10
C ALA A 150 -8.65 6.62 -5.71
N GLU A 151 -8.78 5.48 -6.37
CA GLU A 151 -7.64 4.84 -7.06
C GLU A 151 -7.11 5.71 -8.19
N THR A 152 -5.79 5.76 -8.34
CA THR A 152 -5.12 6.50 -9.42
C THR A 152 -4.44 5.61 -10.44
N ASN A 153 -4.32 4.29 -10.16
CA ASN A 153 -3.59 3.32 -10.99
C ASN A 153 -2.14 3.78 -11.27
N ILE A 154 -1.50 4.43 -10.30
CA ILE A 154 -0.10 4.84 -10.40
C ILE A 154 0.77 3.74 -9.82
N MET A 155 1.85 3.41 -10.54
CA MET A 155 2.73 2.24 -10.33
C MET A 155 2.02 0.91 -10.58
N ILE A 156 2.55 -0.17 -10.01
CA ILE A 156 2.20 -1.54 -10.33
C ILE A 156 1.96 -2.35 -9.05
N SER A 157 1.20 -3.44 -9.18
CA SER A 157 0.91 -4.44 -8.14
C SER A 157 0.08 -3.96 -6.95
N THR A 158 -0.49 -4.92 -6.20
CA THR A 158 -1.28 -4.69 -4.99
C THR A 158 -0.48 -4.97 -3.72
N HIS A 159 0.57 -4.18 -3.48
CA HIS A 159 1.41 -4.28 -2.27
C HIS A 159 0.64 -4.08 -0.93
N ALA A 160 -0.65 -3.73 -0.98
CA ALA A 160 -1.58 -3.84 0.15
C ALA A 160 -1.58 -5.25 0.76
N ASP A 161 -1.41 -6.27 -0.08
CA ASP A 161 -1.31 -7.67 0.30
C ASP A 161 -0.18 -7.88 1.31
N SER A 162 1.02 -7.41 0.94
CA SER A 162 2.19 -7.40 1.82
C SER A 162 1.95 -6.62 3.11
N LEU A 163 1.34 -5.43 3.05
CA LEU A 163 1.12 -4.62 4.24
C LEU A 163 0.25 -5.35 5.27
N ILE A 164 -0.85 -5.96 4.81
CA ILE A 164 -1.81 -6.68 5.64
C ILE A 164 -1.18 -7.96 6.19
N ALA A 165 -0.53 -8.75 5.33
CA ALA A 165 0.15 -9.97 5.73
C ALA A 165 1.23 -9.71 6.79
N GLU A 166 2.09 -8.72 6.55
CA GLU A 166 3.18 -8.36 7.47
C GLU A 166 2.65 -7.89 8.83
N ALA A 167 1.61 -7.06 8.85
CA ALA A 167 0.99 -6.63 10.09
C ALA A 167 0.45 -7.84 10.89
N ALA A 168 -0.25 -8.75 10.22
CA ALA A 168 -0.81 -9.94 10.86
C ALA A 168 0.27 -10.88 11.43
N VAL A 169 1.31 -11.19 10.65
CA VAL A 169 2.41 -12.09 11.05
C VAL A 169 3.20 -11.51 12.23
N LYS A 170 3.34 -10.18 12.29
CA LYS A 170 4.00 -9.48 13.41
C LYS A 170 3.10 -9.29 14.62
N GLY A 171 1.91 -9.90 14.63
CA GLY A 171 1.00 -9.90 15.78
C GLY A 171 0.23 -8.59 15.97
N VAL A 172 0.19 -7.71 14.95
CA VAL A 172 -0.71 -6.55 14.98
C VAL A 172 -2.14 -7.08 14.85
N SER A 173 -2.95 -6.85 15.88
CA SER A 173 -4.31 -7.36 16.00
C SER A 173 -5.32 -6.22 16.14
N GLY A 174 -6.59 -6.49 15.79
CA GLY A 174 -7.66 -5.51 15.89
C GLY A 174 -8.38 -5.21 14.58
N PHE A 175 -8.04 -5.87 13.49
CA PHE A 175 -8.79 -5.83 12.24
C PHE A 175 -9.41 -7.21 11.93
N ASP A 176 -10.35 -7.25 11.00
CA ASP A 176 -11.07 -8.47 10.62
C ASP A 176 -10.17 -9.35 9.75
N MET A 177 -9.63 -10.43 10.34
CA MET A 177 -8.72 -11.37 9.67
C MET A 177 -9.39 -12.11 8.51
N ASN A 178 -10.70 -12.39 8.60
CA ASN A 178 -11.40 -13.10 7.53
C ASN A 178 -11.62 -12.17 6.33
N LYS A 179 -12.05 -10.93 6.58
CA LYS A 179 -12.16 -9.92 5.53
C LYS A 179 -10.81 -9.60 4.90
N ALA A 180 -9.76 -9.48 5.73
CA ALA A 180 -8.41 -9.30 5.24
C ALA A 180 -8.00 -10.43 4.29
N TRP A 181 -8.28 -11.69 4.65
CA TRP A 181 -8.03 -12.83 3.77
C TRP A 181 -8.81 -12.76 2.46
N GLU A 182 -10.10 -12.43 2.52
CA GLU A 182 -10.93 -12.29 1.31
C GLU A 182 -10.36 -11.24 0.36
N ALA A 183 -9.92 -10.10 0.89
CA ALA A 183 -9.35 -9.01 0.10
C ALA A 183 -8.03 -9.43 -0.58
N VAL A 184 -7.04 -9.88 0.20
CA VAL A 184 -5.71 -10.21 -0.35
C VAL A 184 -5.74 -11.40 -1.30
N ARG A 185 -6.58 -12.40 -1.02
CA ARG A 185 -6.79 -13.52 -1.95
C ARG A 185 -7.39 -13.02 -3.25
N LYS A 186 -8.33 -12.08 -3.21
CA LYS A 186 -9.00 -11.58 -4.41
C LYS A 186 -8.01 -10.88 -5.33
N ASP A 187 -7.17 -10.00 -4.78
CA ASP A 187 -6.13 -9.29 -5.53
C ASP A 187 -5.19 -10.27 -6.26
N GLY A 188 -4.77 -11.33 -5.57
CA GLY A 188 -3.96 -12.40 -6.18
C GLY A 188 -4.69 -13.34 -7.15
N THR A 189 -6.02 -13.39 -7.20
CA THR A 189 -6.74 -14.44 -7.97
C THR A 189 -7.72 -13.95 -9.02
N ILE A 190 -8.15 -12.69 -8.96
CA ILE A 190 -9.16 -12.14 -9.87
C ILE A 190 -8.50 -11.10 -10.78
N PRO A 191 -8.46 -11.32 -12.11
CA PRO A 191 -7.86 -10.35 -13.03
C PRO A 191 -8.69 -9.06 -13.10
N PRO A 192 -8.08 -7.93 -13.46
CA PRO A 192 -8.80 -6.68 -13.62
C PRO A 192 -9.80 -6.73 -14.78
N GLU A 193 -10.77 -5.83 -14.74
CA GLU A 193 -11.73 -5.69 -15.84
C GLU A 193 -11.05 -5.21 -17.12
N ARG A 194 -11.46 -5.74 -18.27
CA ARG A 194 -10.95 -5.37 -19.60
C ARG A 194 -9.46 -5.70 -19.81
N GLU A 195 -8.94 -6.71 -19.10
CA GLU A 195 -7.53 -7.12 -19.11
C GLU A 195 -6.94 -7.33 -20.52
N PHE A 196 -7.73 -7.84 -21.47
CA PHE A 196 -7.30 -8.10 -22.85
C PHE A 196 -7.62 -6.96 -23.84
N GLU A 197 -8.37 -5.95 -23.41
CA GLU A 197 -8.68 -4.76 -24.21
C GLU A 197 -7.69 -3.63 -23.93
N LEU A 198 -7.23 -3.53 -22.69
CA LEU A 198 -6.33 -2.50 -22.20
C LEU A 198 -4.91 -3.07 -22.02
N ARG A 199 -3.94 -2.17 -22.10
CA ARG A 199 -2.54 -2.51 -21.77
C ARG A 199 -2.18 -2.08 -20.35
N TYR A 200 -2.98 -1.22 -19.72
CA TYR A 200 -2.66 -0.53 -18.47
C TYR A 200 -1.35 0.24 -18.61
N GLU A 201 -1.29 1.08 -19.67
CA GLU A 201 -0.19 2.04 -19.82
C GLU A 201 -0.35 3.22 -18.84
N ASP A 202 0.77 3.89 -18.52
CA ASP A 202 0.76 5.09 -17.68
C ASP A 202 -0.25 6.11 -18.20
N ARG A 203 -1.23 6.46 -17.37
CA ARG A 203 -2.33 7.39 -17.68
C ARG A 203 -3.20 6.97 -18.88
N GLU A 204 -3.33 5.67 -19.14
CA GLU A 204 -4.31 5.17 -20.09
C GLU A 204 -5.73 5.58 -19.64
N GLU A 205 -6.41 6.34 -20.48
CA GLU A 205 -7.72 6.91 -20.15
C GLU A 205 -8.80 5.81 -20.05
N TYR A 206 -9.80 6.03 -19.19
CA TYR A 206 -10.92 5.10 -19.00
C TYR A 206 -10.49 3.70 -18.55
N THR A 207 -9.39 3.62 -17.80
CA THR A 207 -8.88 2.39 -17.19
C THR A 207 -9.61 2.13 -15.86
N PRO A 208 -10.22 0.95 -15.67
CA PRO A 208 -10.78 0.54 -14.38
C PRO A 208 -9.66 0.27 -13.36
N LEU A 209 -9.95 -0.32 -12.20
CA LEU A 209 -8.91 -0.70 -11.25
C LEU A 209 -7.90 -1.65 -11.91
N GLU A 210 -6.62 -1.29 -11.88
CA GLU A 210 -5.56 -2.02 -12.57
C GLU A 210 -5.19 -3.33 -11.87
N VAL A 211 -5.12 -3.31 -10.54
CA VAL A 211 -4.77 -4.46 -9.67
C VAL A 211 -3.58 -5.26 -10.23
N HIS A 212 -3.77 -6.54 -10.53
CA HIS A 212 -2.81 -7.37 -11.25
C HIS A 212 -3.10 -7.44 -12.76
N ALA A 213 -2.77 -6.39 -13.51
CA ALA A 213 -2.81 -6.43 -14.97
C ALA A 213 -1.95 -7.56 -15.54
N GLY A 214 -2.55 -8.39 -16.41
CA GLY A 214 -1.90 -9.56 -17.01
C GLY A 214 -1.93 -10.82 -16.16
N LEU A 215 -2.64 -10.83 -15.01
CA LEU A 215 -2.82 -11.97 -14.13
C LEU A 215 -3.29 -13.24 -14.86
N THR A 216 -4.17 -13.14 -15.87
CA THR A 216 -4.61 -14.35 -16.60
C THR A 216 -3.45 -15.02 -17.33
N PHE A 217 -2.57 -14.24 -17.96
CA PHE A 217 -1.40 -14.79 -18.66
C PHE A 217 -0.31 -15.22 -17.66
N TYR A 218 -0.11 -14.46 -16.58
CA TYR A 218 0.78 -14.83 -15.48
C TYR A 218 0.41 -16.19 -14.88
N ASN A 219 -0.88 -16.45 -14.63
CA ASN A 219 -1.37 -17.75 -14.14
C ASN A 219 -1.09 -18.92 -15.11
N GLN A 220 -1.04 -18.66 -16.41
CA GLN A 220 -0.81 -19.70 -17.42
C GLN A 220 0.67 -19.96 -17.70
N SER A 221 1.50 -18.92 -17.63
CA SER A 221 2.86 -18.93 -18.16
C SER A 221 3.95 -18.66 -17.11
N GLY A 222 3.57 -18.19 -15.93
CA GLY A 222 4.48 -17.82 -14.84
C GLY A 222 5.10 -16.43 -14.98
N TYR A 223 4.71 -15.62 -15.97
CA TYR A 223 5.19 -14.24 -16.11
C TYR A 223 4.19 -13.35 -16.85
N VAL A 224 4.32 -12.04 -16.67
CA VAL A 224 3.61 -11.05 -17.50
C VAL A 224 4.46 -10.78 -18.74
N PRO A 225 3.91 -10.87 -19.97
CA PRO A 225 4.65 -10.64 -21.19
C PRO A 225 4.61 -9.17 -21.62
N LEU A 226 5.73 -8.65 -22.13
CA LEU A 226 5.88 -7.25 -22.53
C LEU A 226 4.98 -6.82 -23.71
N ASP A 227 4.77 -7.73 -24.67
CA ASP A 227 3.83 -7.56 -25.80
C ASP A 227 2.37 -7.83 -25.41
N GLY A 228 2.08 -7.91 -24.11
CA GLY A 228 0.75 -7.69 -23.53
C GLY A 228 0.73 -6.38 -22.75
N TRP A 229 1.43 -6.36 -21.62
CA TRP A 229 1.36 -5.29 -20.63
C TRP A 229 2.74 -4.62 -20.48
N PRO A 230 2.83 -3.29 -20.31
CA PRO A 230 4.09 -2.59 -20.06
C PRO A 230 4.60 -2.94 -18.65
N GLU A 231 5.86 -2.61 -18.37
CA GLU A 231 6.43 -2.81 -17.03
C GLU A 231 6.41 -4.29 -16.58
N SER A 232 6.37 -5.19 -17.56
CA SER A 232 6.01 -6.59 -17.39
C SER A 232 6.96 -7.42 -16.54
N THR A 233 8.26 -7.11 -16.57
CA THR A 233 9.26 -7.77 -15.73
C THR A 233 9.08 -7.35 -14.28
N SER A 234 8.96 -6.04 -14.03
CA SER A 234 8.67 -5.50 -12.70
C SER A 234 7.36 -6.04 -12.15
N ARG A 235 6.29 -6.09 -12.94
CA ARG A 235 5.02 -6.74 -12.55
C ARG A 235 5.21 -8.21 -12.17
N THR A 236 6.00 -8.95 -12.94
CA THR A 236 6.26 -10.37 -12.64
C THR A 236 6.99 -10.54 -11.30
N LEU A 237 7.93 -9.65 -11.00
CA LEU A 237 8.71 -9.68 -9.75
C LEU A 237 7.84 -9.24 -8.55
N ASP A 238 7.10 -8.15 -8.70
CA ASP A 238 6.17 -7.66 -7.68
C ASP A 238 5.06 -8.69 -7.41
N TYR A 239 4.46 -9.31 -8.43
CA TYR A 239 3.45 -10.37 -8.23
C TYR A 239 4.05 -11.59 -7.53
N ALA A 240 5.30 -11.93 -7.80
CA ALA A 240 5.97 -13.04 -7.11
C ALA A 240 6.23 -12.72 -5.63
N TYR A 241 6.49 -11.45 -5.29
CA TYR A 241 6.60 -10.97 -3.92
C TYR A 241 5.23 -10.95 -3.21
N ASP A 242 4.20 -10.38 -3.85
CA ASP A 242 2.85 -10.34 -3.30
C ASP A 242 2.27 -11.75 -3.14
N ASP A 243 2.57 -12.68 -4.05
CA ASP A 243 2.28 -14.10 -3.90
C ASP A 243 2.90 -14.69 -2.63
N HIS A 244 4.15 -14.35 -2.32
CA HIS A 244 4.77 -14.78 -1.07
C HIS A 244 4.05 -14.21 0.15
N ALA A 245 3.69 -12.92 0.13
CA ALA A 245 2.94 -12.30 1.22
C ALA A 245 1.58 -12.98 1.45
N ILE A 246 0.83 -13.27 0.37
CA ILE A 246 -0.44 -13.99 0.44
C ILE A 246 -0.22 -15.41 0.98
N ALA A 247 0.84 -16.10 0.55
CA ALA A 247 1.17 -17.44 1.04
C ALA A 247 1.45 -17.46 2.55
N VAL A 248 2.26 -16.51 3.04
CA VAL A 248 2.58 -16.37 4.46
C VAL A 248 1.31 -16.07 5.28
N PHE A 249 0.40 -15.26 4.74
CA PHE A 249 -0.86 -14.98 5.41
C PHE A 249 -1.83 -16.17 5.39
N ALA A 250 -1.84 -16.94 4.30
CA ALA A 250 -2.56 -18.19 4.21
C ALA A 250 -2.05 -19.21 5.25
N ASP A 251 -0.73 -19.33 5.43
CA ASP A 251 -0.11 -20.16 6.48
C ASP A 251 -0.58 -19.75 7.88
N LEU A 252 -0.55 -18.44 8.18
CA LEU A 252 -1.01 -17.91 9.47
C LEU A 252 -2.48 -18.26 9.77
N LEU A 253 -3.29 -18.47 8.74
CA LEU A 253 -4.71 -18.78 8.82
C LEU A 253 -5.03 -20.28 8.60
N ASP A 254 -4.01 -21.15 8.60
CA ASP A 254 -4.12 -22.59 8.36
C ASP A 254 -4.79 -22.95 7.00
N LYS A 255 -4.60 -22.11 5.98
CA LYS A 255 -5.15 -22.28 4.61
C LYS A 255 -4.15 -22.99 3.70
N ASN A 256 -3.85 -24.24 4.02
CA ASN A 256 -2.72 -24.98 3.43
C ASN A 256 -2.77 -25.10 1.89
N GLU A 257 -3.95 -25.34 1.29
CA GLU A 257 -4.05 -25.47 -0.18
C GLU A 257 -3.73 -24.15 -0.89
N GLU A 258 -4.26 -23.02 -0.38
CA GLU A 258 -3.94 -21.71 -0.91
C GLU A 258 -2.48 -21.31 -0.62
N ALA A 259 -1.97 -21.60 0.58
CA ALA A 259 -0.57 -21.37 0.91
C ALA A 259 0.36 -22.09 -0.06
N ASP A 260 0.13 -23.38 -0.33
CA ASP A 260 0.92 -24.17 -1.28
C ASP A 260 0.84 -23.59 -2.70
N PHE A 261 -0.35 -23.16 -3.13
CA PHE A 261 -0.53 -22.52 -4.44
C PHE A 261 0.34 -21.26 -4.56
N PHE A 262 0.23 -20.35 -3.59
CA PHE A 262 0.94 -19.07 -3.61
C PHE A 262 2.45 -19.22 -3.35
N HIS A 263 2.89 -20.15 -2.50
CA HIS A 263 4.33 -20.48 -2.31
C HIS A 263 4.98 -21.06 -3.57
N ASN A 264 4.19 -21.70 -4.43
CA ASN A 264 4.69 -22.16 -5.72
C ASN A 264 4.72 -21.02 -6.73
N ARG A 265 3.69 -20.17 -6.75
CA ARG A 265 3.60 -19.02 -7.66
C ARG A 265 4.59 -17.90 -7.31
N SER A 266 4.97 -17.75 -6.04
CA SER A 266 5.99 -16.78 -5.59
C SER A 266 7.40 -17.03 -6.12
N LYS A 267 7.62 -18.20 -6.73
CA LYS A 267 8.87 -18.55 -7.42
C LYS A 267 8.87 -18.11 -8.90
N ASN A 268 7.82 -17.44 -9.35
CA ASN A 268 7.65 -17.04 -10.74
C ASN A 268 8.66 -15.98 -11.20
N TYR A 269 9.34 -15.28 -10.28
CA TYR A 269 10.48 -14.43 -10.61
C TYR A 269 11.51 -15.14 -11.50
N ARG A 270 11.64 -16.48 -11.37
CA ARG A 270 12.56 -17.31 -12.18
C ARG A 270 12.19 -17.34 -13.66
N HIS A 271 10.95 -17.04 -14.03
CA HIS A 271 10.51 -17.05 -15.43
C HIS A 271 10.96 -15.84 -16.24
N VAL A 272 11.46 -14.80 -15.57
CA VAL A 272 12.00 -13.59 -16.20
C VAL A 272 13.51 -13.42 -16.01
N PHE A 273 14.19 -14.42 -15.44
CA PHE A 273 15.65 -14.44 -15.37
C PHE A 273 16.25 -15.00 -16.67
N ASP A 274 16.98 -14.16 -17.41
CA ASP A 274 17.70 -14.58 -18.60
C ASP A 274 19.08 -15.17 -18.21
N HIS A 275 19.19 -16.49 -18.30
CA HIS A 275 20.42 -17.21 -17.95
C HIS A 275 21.62 -16.88 -18.85
N ASP A 276 21.41 -16.42 -20.08
CA ASP A 276 22.50 -16.07 -20.99
C ASP A 276 23.12 -14.71 -20.62
N GLN A 277 22.29 -13.80 -20.11
CA GLN A 277 22.73 -12.45 -19.68
C GLN A 277 23.04 -12.38 -18.18
N GLY A 278 22.51 -13.30 -17.38
CA GLY A 278 22.64 -13.31 -15.92
C GLY A 278 21.88 -12.19 -15.22
N LEU A 279 20.80 -11.69 -15.84
CA LEU A 279 19.97 -10.59 -15.36
C LEU A 279 18.49 -10.88 -15.64
N MET A 280 17.60 -10.23 -14.89
CA MET A 280 16.19 -10.18 -15.23
C MET A 280 15.98 -9.46 -16.56
N ALA A 281 15.10 -9.98 -17.40
CA ALA A 281 14.85 -9.45 -18.73
C ALA A 281 13.38 -9.56 -19.14
N PRO A 282 12.87 -8.62 -19.97
CA PRO A 282 11.51 -8.70 -20.48
C PRO A 282 11.33 -9.88 -21.40
N ARG A 283 10.20 -10.55 -21.21
CA ARG A 283 9.83 -11.74 -21.97
C ARG A 283 8.57 -11.49 -22.78
N LEU A 284 8.54 -11.97 -24.01
CA LEU A 284 7.40 -11.85 -24.92
C LEU A 284 6.46 -13.05 -24.78
N LYS A 285 5.22 -12.95 -25.28
CA LYS A 285 4.21 -14.04 -25.29
C LYS A 285 4.71 -15.31 -25.96
N ASN A 286 5.62 -15.20 -26.92
CA ASN A 286 6.24 -16.36 -27.59
C ASN A 286 7.36 -17.04 -26.76
N GLY A 287 7.63 -16.54 -25.56
CA GLY A 287 8.64 -17.07 -24.64
C GLY A 287 10.05 -16.52 -24.84
N ASN A 288 10.30 -15.71 -25.88
CA ASN A 288 11.63 -15.14 -26.12
C ASN A 288 11.88 -13.94 -25.21
N PHE A 289 13.11 -13.82 -24.72
CA PHE A 289 13.60 -12.62 -24.06
C PHE A 289 13.91 -11.52 -25.08
N LEU A 290 13.68 -10.27 -24.69
CA LEU A 290 14.28 -9.14 -25.38
C LEU A 290 15.75 -9.02 -24.97
N VAL A 291 16.65 -9.21 -25.94
CA VAL A 291 18.10 -9.06 -25.74
C VAL A 291 18.43 -7.61 -25.44
N GLN A 292 19.13 -7.38 -24.33
CA GLN A 292 19.60 -6.08 -23.88
C GLN A 292 21.06 -5.83 -24.29
N PRO A 293 21.50 -4.56 -24.45
CA PRO A 293 20.68 -3.35 -24.41
C PRO A 293 19.87 -3.18 -25.70
N LEU A 294 18.65 -2.64 -25.58
CA LEU A 294 17.82 -2.33 -26.74
C LEU A 294 18.45 -1.20 -27.58
N PRO A 295 18.38 -1.25 -28.92
CA PRO A 295 19.00 -0.23 -29.79
C PRO A 295 18.42 1.19 -29.63
N ASN A 296 17.19 1.31 -29.14
CA ASN A 296 16.50 2.57 -28.89
C ASN A 296 15.70 2.46 -27.58
N PRO A 297 16.35 2.63 -26.42
CA PRO A 297 15.70 2.48 -25.12
C PRO A 297 14.56 3.51 -24.97
N ARG A 298 13.41 3.06 -24.48
CA ARG A 298 12.21 3.86 -24.20
C ARG A 298 11.60 3.48 -22.83
N GLY A 299 12.38 3.53 -21.74
CA GLY A 299 11.85 3.51 -20.37
C GLY A 299 10.90 2.34 -20.07
N ARG A 300 9.69 2.61 -19.52
CA ARG A 300 8.61 1.63 -19.20
C ARG A 300 8.31 0.58 -20.30
N ARG A 301 8.65 0.87 -21.56
CA ARG A 301 8.51 -0.04 -22.71
C ARG A 301 9.58 -1.12 -22.75
N GLU A 302 10.49 -1.14 -21.79
CA GLU A 302 11.56 -2.10 -21.60
C GLU A 302 11.24 -3.08 -20.48
N GLY A 303 9.96 -3.17 -20.06
CA GLY A 303 9.51 -4.14 -19.06
C GLY A 303 9.87 -3.79 -17.61
N PHE A 304 10.44 -2.61 -17.34
CA PHE A 304 10.81 -2.17 -15.99
C PHE A 304 10.12 -0.86 -15.58
N THR A 305 9.73 -0.76 -14.30
CA THR A 305 9.14 0.45 -13.68
C THR A 305 10.21 1.25 -12.95
N GLU A 306 10.49 2.49 -13.39
CA GLU A 306 11.43 3.43 -12.74
C GLU A 306 12.84 2.86 -12.44
N GLY A 307 13.30 1.91 -13.26
CA GLY A 307 14.58 1.24 -13.14
C GLY A 307 14.93 0.46 -14.41
N ASN A 308 15.95 -0.40 -14.34
CA ASN A 308 16.36 -1.26 -15.44
C ASN A 308 16.62 -2.71 -14.96
N SER A 309 17.13 -3.56 -15.86
CA SER A 309 17.42 -4.96 -15.57
C SER A 309 18.41 -5.16 -14.43
N PHE A 310 19.39 -4.26 -14.26
CA PHE A 310 20.33 -4.35 -13.15
C PHE A 310 19.62 -4.11 -11.81
N ASP A 311 18.80 -3.07 -11.71
CA ASP A 311 18.09 -2.71 -10.48
C ASP A 311 17.13 -3.84 -10.05
N TYR A 312 16.29 -4.31 -10.99
CA TYR A 312 15.29 -5.35 -10.74
C TYR A 312 15.87 -6.75 -10.60
N SER A 313 17.13 -6.99 -10.97
CA SER A 313 17.77 -8.30 -10.72
C SER A 313 17.98 -8.60 -9.24
N PHE A 314 17.84 -7.59 -8.37
CA PHE A 314 17.89 -7.75 -6.92
C PHE A 314 16.50 -7.79 -6.28
N ASP A 315 15.43 -7.64 -7.06
CA ASP A 315 14.05 -7.54 -6.56
C ASP A 315 13.40 -8.92 -6.44
N VAL A 316 14.00 -9.73 -5.56
CA VAL A 316 13.53 -11.07 -5.16
C VAL A 316 13.69 -11.16 -3.65
N VAL A 317 13.13 -10.20 -2.91
CA VAL A 317 13.37 -10.04 -1.47
C VAL A 317 12.81 -11.19 -0.61
N GLN A 318 11.97 -12.04 -1.19
CA GLN A 318 11.31 -13.19 -0.55
C GLN A 318 12.10 -14.51 -0.61
N ASP A 319 13.20 -14.61 -1.38
CA ASP A 319 14.02 -15.83 -1.59
C ASP A 319 15.52 -15.49 -1.72
#